data_AF-A0A936SGS1-F1
#
_entry.id   AF-A0A936SGS1-F1
#
_cell.length_a   1.000
_cell.length_b   1.000
_cell.length_c   1.000
_cell.angle_alpha   90.00
_cell.angle_beta   90.00
_cell.angle_gamma   90.00
#
_symmetry.space_group_name_H-M   'P 1'
#
loop_
_entity.id
_entity.type
_entity.pdbx_description
1 polymer ?
#
loop_
_entity_poly.entity_id
_entity_poly.type
_entity_poly.pdbx_seq_one_letter_code
_entity_poly.pdbx_strand_id
1 'polypeptide(L)'
;MFKPDAAVDTAKLLADSLGTTREEKALLAAVFKQTKTSFETAAAAKGWKNNYAGAMTFFVVTAVTVYRDGPEPSEAGADNFFNGFSQVIDSVPEFAKIPNREKQDYYNKLIGFSGLLLAGYNEGKQTNNRETLKAYKQIAGMLIEMILKTDPNNINVSGGNIEFR
;
A
#
# COMPACT_ATOMS: atom_id res chain seq x y z
N MET A 1 -6.35 9.21 13.18
CA MET A 1 -4.87 9.19 13.02
C MET A 1 -4.23 8.53 14.25
N PHE A 2 -3.03 7.97 14.12
CA PHE A 2 -2.27 7.41 15.24
C PHE A 2 -1.06 8.31 15.57
N LYS A 3 -0.54 8.18 16.80
CA LYS A 3 0.71 8.85 17.20
C LYS A 3 1.90 7.98 16.79
N PRO A 4 2.88 8.47 16.03
CA PRO A 4 4.00 7.64 15.62
C PRO A 4 4.92 7.28 16.82
N ASP A 5 5.36 6.03 16.84
CA ASP A 5 6.39 5.44 17.69
C ASP A 5 7.69 5.29 16.87
N ALA A 6 8.74 6.00 17.29
CA ALA A 6 10.04 5.99 16.62
C ALA A 6 10.78 4.64 16.73
N ALA A 7 10.38 3.76 17.67
CA ALA A 7 10.96 2.43 17.83
C ALA A 7 10.45 1.42 16.79
N VAL A 8 9.50 1.81 15.93
CA VAL A 8 8.97 0.95 14.85
C VAL A 8 9.75 1.21 13.56
N ASP A 9 10.83 0.46 13.36
CA ASP A 9 11.63 0.45 12.12
C ASP A 9 11.14 -0.63 11.14
N THR A 10 9.99 -0.37 10.53
CA THR A 10 9.38 -1.33 9.60
C THR A 10 10.16 -1.47 8.28
N ALA A 11 10.97 -0.48 7.90
CA ALA A 11 11.80 -0.60 6.69
C ALA A 11 12.83 -1.72 6.87
N LYS A 12 13.48 -1.79 8.04
CA LYS A 12 14.36 -2.89 8.40
C LYS A 12 13.59 -4.21 8.50
N LEU A 13 12.44 -4.24 9.19
CA LEU A 13 11.66 -5.48 9.38
C LEU A 13 11.18 -6.08 8.06
N LEU A 14 10.66 -5.27 7.15
CA LEU A 14 10.24 -5.74 5.83
C LEU A 14 11.42 -6.19 4.98
N ALA A 15 12.52 -5.44 4.99
CA ALA A 15 13.74 -5.84 4.29
C ALA A 15 14.26 -7.18 4.80
N ASP A 16 14.35 -7.36 6.12
CA ASP A 16 14.80 -8.61 6.74
C ASP A 16 13.89 -9.79 6.43
N SER A 17 12.59 -9.55 6.22
CA SER A 17 11.60 -10.58 5.91
C SER A 17 11.56 -10.97 4.43
N LEU A 18 11.90 -10.04 3.53
CA LEU A 18 11.75 -10.22 2.08
C LEU A 18 13.09 -10.41 1.34
N GLY A 19 14.18 -9.90 1.89
CA GLY A 19 15.52 -10.00 1.30
C GLY A 19 16.26 -11.24 1.78
N THR A 20 17.02 -11.87 0.88
CA THR A 20 17.81 -13.08 1.19
C THR A 20 19.26 -12.71 1.48
N THR A 21 19.83 -11.77 0.71
CA THR A 21 21.20 -11.28 0.88
C THR A 21 21.27 -9.95 1.61
N ARG A 22 22.46 -9.55 2.08
CA ARG A 22 22.66 -8.25 2.73
C ARG A 22 22.37 -7.10 1.78
N GLU A 23 22.77 -7.26 0.53
CA GLU A 23 22.60 -6.30 -0.55
C GLU A 23 21.12 -6.14 -0.92
N GLU A 24 20.39 -7.25 -1.06
CA GLU A 24 18.94 -7.23 -1.29
C GLU A 24 18.19 -6.55 -0.13
N LYS A 25 18.54 -6.90 1.12
CA LYS A 25 17.95 -6.27 2.30
C LYS A 25 18.20 -4.77 2.33
N ALA A 26 19.41 -4.33 2.00
CA ALA A 26 19.73 -2.90 1.92
C ALA A 26 18.91 -2.19 0.83
N LEU A 27 18.77 -2.81 -0.34
CA LEU A 27 17.97 -2.29 -1.44
C LEU A 27 16.50 -2.17 -1.07
N LEU A 28 15.92 -3.23 -0.49
CA LEU A 28 14.53 -3.23 -0.03
C LEU A 28 14.28 -2.17 1.05
N ALA A 29 15.19 -2.04 2.02
CA ALA A 29 15.10 -1.02 3.04
C ALA A 29 15.11 0.40 2.44
N ALA A 30 15.94 0.63 1.42
CA ALA A 30 16.00 1.90 0.70
C ALA A 30 14.69 2.18 -0.06
N VAL A 31 14.14 1.19 -0.77
CA VAL A 31 12.85 1.29 -1.45
C VAL A 31 11.74 1.66 -0.45
N PHE A 32 11.64 0.94 0.67
CA PHE A 32 10.61 1.21 1.67
C PHE A 32 10.74 2.61 2.29
N LYS A 33 11.97 3.02 2.62
CA LYS A 33 12.22 4.36 3.16
C LYS A 33 11.83 5.44 2.16
N GLN A 34 12.18 5.27 0.89
CA GLN A 34 11.85 6.22 -0.16
C GLN A 34 10.34 6.29 -0.38
N THR A 35 9.67 5.15 -0.54
CA THR A 35 8.21 5.10 -0.72
C THR A 35 7.49 5.74 0.45
N LYS A 36 7.89 5.44 1.69
CA LYS A 36 7.28 6.06 2.88
C LYS A 36 7.47 7.57 2.90
N THR A 37 8.66 8.05 2.57
CA THR A 37 8.95 9.49 2.54
C THR A 37 8.11 10.20 1.48
N SER A 38 8.06 9.64 0.26
CA SER A 38 7.23 10.17 -0.84
C SER A 38 5.75 10.16 -0.47
N PHE A 39 5.25 9.04 0.05
CA PHE A 39 3.87 8.91 0.49
C PHE A 39 3.55 9.92 1.58
N GLU A 40 4.33 10.00 2.67
CA GLU A 40 4.04 10.91 3.79
C GLU A 40 4.08 12.38 3.38
N THR A 41 4.92 12.74 2.41
CA THR A 41 4.98 14.08 1.85
C THR A 41 3.69 14.43 1.12
N ALA A 42 3.23 13.57 0.21
CA ALA A 42 1.96 13.77 -0.49
C ALA A 42 0.74 13.67 0.45
N ALA A 43 0.77 12.71 1.37
CA ALA A 43 -0.28 12.42 2.34
C ALA A 43 -0.46 13.54 3.37
N ALA A 44 0.57 14.35 3.65
CA ALA A 44 0.46 15.46 4.59
C ALA A 44 -0.58 16.49 4.14
N ALA A 45 -0.60 16.85 2.85
CA ALA A 45 -1.57 17.80 2.30
C ALA A 45 -3.02 17.30 2.39
N LYS A 46 -3.21 15.98 2.41
CA LYS A 46 -4.52 15.31 2.46
C LYS A 46 -4.97 14.90 3.88
N GLY A 47 -4.14 15.09 4.90
CA GLY A 47 -4.41 14.56 6.24
C GLY A 47 -4.30 13.04 6.36
N TRP A 48 -3.62 12.38 5.42
CA TRP A 48 -3.42 10.93 5.37
C TRP A 48 -2.14 10.49 6.09
N LYS A 49 -1.25 11.44 6.42
CA LYS A 49 -0.03 11.14 7.18
C LYS A 49 -0.39 10.56 8.55
N ASN A 50 0.27 9.46 8.94
CA ASN A 50 -0.04 8.70 10.16
C ASN A 50 -1.53 8.32 10.27
N ASN A 51 -2.18 8.06 9.14
CA ASN A 51 -3.56 7.62 9.06
C ASN A 51 -3.61 6.24 8.40
N TYR A 52 -4.11 5.24 9.14
CA TYR A 52 -4.26 3.89 8.63
C TYR A 52 -5.14 3.84 7.37
N ALA A 53 -6.24 4.61 7.35
CA ALA A 53 -7.09 4.69 6.17
C ALA A 53 -6.33 5.24 4.95
N GLY A 54 -5.46 6.24 5.16
CA GLY A 54 -4.63 6.81 4.09
C GLY A 54 -3.65 5.77 3.51
N ALA A 55 -3.01 4.98 4.36
CA ALA A 55 -2.13 3.90 3.90
C ALA A 55 -2.90 2.77 3.20
N MET A 56 -4.10 2.42 3.69
CA MET A 56 -4.97 1.45 3.04
C MET A 56 -5.38 1.95 1.65
N THR A 57 -5.82 3.20 1.53
CA THR A 57 -6.15 3.80 0.23
C THR A 57 -4.98 3.72 -0.74
N PHE A 58 -3.78 4.12 -0.30
CA PHE A 58 -2.58 4.04 -1.13
C PHE A 58 -2.26 2.61 -1.57
N PHE A 59 -2.40 1.63 -0.67
CA PHE A 59 -2.26 0.22 -0.98
C PHE A 59 -3.29 -0.26 -2.01
N VAL A 60 -4.58 0.00 -1.81
CA VAL A 60 -5.62 -0.45 -2.74
C VAL A 60 -5.44 0.16 -4.12
N VAL A 61 -5.21 1.49 -4.20
CA VAL A 61 -4.91 2.19 -5.46
C VAL A 61 -3.75 1.50 -6.18
N THR A 62 -2.64 1.30 -5.48
CA THR A 62 -1.44 0.70 -6.08
C THR A 62 -1.69 -0.73 -6.54
N ALA A 63 -2.23 -1.58 -5.65
CA ALA A 63 -2.39 -3.00 -5.91
C ALA A 63 -3.38 -3.26 -7.03
N VAL A 64 -4.49 -2.52 -7.09
CA VAL A 64 -5.49 -2.66 -8.17
C VAL A 64 -4.90 -2.21 -9.51
N THR A 65 -4.22 -1.07 -9.56
CA THR A 65 -3.55 -0.58 -10.77
C THR A 65 -2.55 -1.60 -11.29
N VAL A 66 -1.69 -2.12 -10.42
CA VAL A 66 -0.69 -3.13 -10.80
C VAL A 66 -1.38 -4.42 -11.25
N TYR A 67 -2.27 -5.00 -10.44
CA TYR A 67 -2.97 -6.25 -10.76
C TYR A 67 -3.67 -6.20 -12.11
N ARG A 68 -4.35 -5.08 -12.41
CA ARG A 68 -5.09 -4.91 -13.67
C ARG A 68 -4.20 -4.50 -14.84
N ASP A 69 -3.00 -3.96 -14.60
CA ASP A 69 -2.22 -3.21 -15.61
C ASP A 69 -3.13 -2.17 -16.29
N GLY A 70 -3.90 -1.47 -15.44
CA GLY A 70 -5.03 -0.62 -15.83
C GLY A 70 -4.83 0.84 -15.45
N PRO A 71 -5.81 1.71 -15.75
CA PRO A 71 -5.76 3.10 -15.33
C PRO A 71 -5.78 3.21 -13.81
N GLU A 72 -5.08 4.20 -13.29
CA GLU A 72 -5.19 4.58 -11.88
C GLU A 72 -6.59 5.17 -11.60
N PRO A 73 -7.14 4.96 -10.40
CA PRO A 73 -8.26 5.75 -9.89
C PRO A 73 -7.96 7.25 -9.98
N SER A 74 -9.00 8.05 -10.18
CA SER A 74 -8.85 9.50 -10.08
C SER A 74 -8.53 9.91 -8.65
N GLU A 75 -8.01 11.12 -8.48
CA GLU A 75 -7.79 11.69 -7.15
C GLU A 75 -9.08 11.68 -6.31
N ALA A 76 -10.20 12.10 -6.90
CA ALA A 76 -11.50 12.05 -6.25
C ALA A 76 -11.93 10.61 -5.90
N GLY A 77 -11.63 9.63 -6.75
CA GLY A 77 -11.91 8.22 -6.47
C GLY A 77 -11.10 7.67 -5.28
N ALA A 78 -9.82 8.06 -5.18
CA ALA A 78 -8.99 7.72 -4.04
C ALA A 78 -9.48 8.40 -2.75
N ASP A 79 -9.87 9.67 -2.82
CA ASP A 79 -10.43 10.41 -1.68
C ASP A 79 -11.78 9.82 -1.23
N ASN A 80 -12.64 9.41 -2.17
CA ASN A 80 -13.89 8.71 -1.88
C ASN A 80 -13.65 7.40 -1.13
N PHE A 81 -12.69 6.59 -1.60
CA PHE A 81 -12.32 5.35 -0.92
C PHE A 81 -11.77 5.62 0.48
N PHE A 82 -10.88 6.61 0.63
CA PHE A 82 -10.38 7.03 1.94
C PHE A 82 -11.51 7.42 2.90
N ASN A 83 -12.46 8.23 2.45
CA ASN A 83 -13.59 8.69 3.27
C ASN A 83 -14.49 7.52 3.68
N GLY A 84 -14.86 6.65 2.73
CA GLY A 84 -15.67 5.47 3.02
C GLY A 84 -14.98 4.51 3.99
N PHE A 85 -13.69 4.22 3.78
CA PHE A 85 -12.94 3.34 4.67
C PHE A 85 -12.72 3.97 6.06
N SER A 86 -12.52 5.29 6.15
CA SER A 86 -12.46 5.99 7.42
C SER A 86 -13.77 5.86 8.20
N GLN A 87 -14.93 5.98 7.54
CA GLN A 87 -16.23 5.76 8.18
C GLN A 87 -16.39 4.32 8.70
N VAL A 88 -15.92 3.32 7.95
CA VAL A 88 -15.91 1.92 8.41
C VAL A 88 -15.05 1.77 9.66
N ILE A 89 -13.84 2.33 9.66
CA ILE A 89 -12.96 2.31 10.84
C ILE A 89 -13.64 2.96 12.05
N ASP A 90 -14.22 4.15 11.87
CA ASP A 90 -14.85 4.90 12.95
C ASP A 90 -16.10 4.19 13.50
N SER A 91 -16.72 3.32 12.70
CA SER A 91 -17.83 2.45 13.10
C SER A 91 -17.42 1.24 13.94
N VAL A 92 -16.11 0.96 14.07
CA VAL A 92 -15.56 -0.19 14.82
C VAL A 92 -14.79 0.31 16.06
N PRO A 93 -15.43 0.36 17.25
CA PRO A 93 -14.80 0.87 18.47
C PRO A 93 -13.49 0.17 18.85
N GLU A 94 -13.36 -1.11 18.51
CA GLU A 94 -12.17 -1.93 18.75
C GLU A 94 -10.95 -1.38 18.02
N PHE A 95 -11.13 -0.76 16.85
CA PHE A 95 -10.02 -0.14 16.11
C PHE A 95 -9.41 1.02 16.90
N ALA A 96 -10.22 1.80 17.62
CA ALA A 96 -9.71 2.86 18.48
C ALA A 96 -8.80 2.32 19.59
N LYS A 97 -9.08 1.10 20.10
CA LYS A 97 -8.32 0.42 21.16
C LYS A 97 -6.99 -0.18 20.69
N ILE A 98 -6.80 -0.38 19.38
CA ILE A 98 -5.52 -0.89 18.84
C ILE A 98 -4.38 0.09 19.22
N PRO A 99 -3.28 -0.40 19.82
CA PRO A 99 -2.13 0.42 20.18
C PRO A 99 -1.55 1.19 18.98
N ASN A 100 -1.06 2.40 19.23
CA ASN A 100 -0.43 3.23 18.19
C ASN A 100 0.72 2.51 17.47
N ARG A 101 1.54 1.76 18.23
CA ARG A 101 2.64 0.97 17.70
C ARG A 101 2.18 -0.05 16.65
N GLU A 102 1.06 -0.71 16.92
CA GLU A 102 0.48 -1.71 16.03
C GLU A 102 -0.16 -1.06 14.80
N LYS A 103 -0.88 0.06 14.98
CA LYS A 103 -1.39 0.88 13.86
C LYS A 103 -0.26 1.33 12.93
N GLN A 104 0.86 1.76 13.51
CA GLN A 104 2.05 2.16 12.74
C GLN A 104 2.68 1.00 12.00
N ASP A 105 2.79 -0.16 12.63
CA ASP A 105 3.35 -1.34 11.97
C ASP A 105 2.53 -1.72 10.72
N TYR A 106 1.20 -1.80 10.86
CA TYR A 106 0.34 -2.06 9.70
C TYR A 106 0.38 -0.93 8.66
N TYR A 107 0.35 0.33 9.09
CA TYR A 107 0.49 1.49 8.20
C TYR A 107 1.78 1.40 7.36
N ASN A 108 2.90 1.09 7.99
CA ASN A 108 4.18 0.96 7.31
C ASN A 108 4.23 -0.27 6.39
N LYS A 109 3.62 -1.39 6.77
CA LYS A 109 3.51 -2.60 5.93
C LYS A 109 2.75 -2.32 4.64
N LEU A 110 1.59 -1.66 4.74
CA LEU A 110 0.78 -1.27 3.59
C LEU A 110 1.58 -0.41 2.61
N ILE A 111 2.27 0.62 3.12
CA ILE A 111 3.14 1.49 2.31
C ILE A 111 4.31 0.72 1.71
N GLY A 112 4.93 -0.18 2.47
CA GLY A 112 6.04 -0.99 2.01
C GLY A 112 5.65 -1.91 0.87
N PHE A 113 4.52 -2.60 0.99
CA PHE A 113 3.95 -3.43 -0.07
C PHE A 113 3.64 -2.61 -1.32
N SER A 114 3.04 -1.43 -1.17
CA SER A 114 2.84 -0.52 -2.31
C SER A 114 4.17 -0.14 -2.97
N GLY A 115 5.20 0.16 -2.19
CA GLY A 115 6.53 0.50 -2.69
C GLY A 115 7.15 -0.62 -3.50
N LEU A 116 7.07 -1.85 -3.00
CA LEU A 116 7.54 -3.04 -3.70
C LEU A 116 6.81 -3.25 -5.03
N LEU A 117 5.47 -3.15 -5.01
CA LEU A 117 4.65 -3.30 -6.21
C LEU A 117 4.98 -2.23 -7.26
N LEU A 118 5.07 -0.96 -6.85
CA LEU A 118 5.42 0.13 -7.76
C LEU A 118 6.82 -0.03 -8.34
N ALA A 119 7.81 -0.40 -7.52
CA ALA A 119 9.19 -0.57 -7.98
C ALA A 119 9.27 -1.64 -9.08
N GLY A 120 8.75 -2.83 -8.83
CA GLY A 120 8.81 -3.93 -9.79
C GLY A 120 7.93 -3.74 -11.02
N TYR A 121 6.73 -3.19 -10.84
CA TYR A 121 5.85 -2.88 -11.96
C TYR A 121 6.48 -1.83 -12.89
N ASN A 122 7.02 -0.74 -12.32
CA ASN A 122 7.67 0.30 -13.11
C ASN A 122 8.93 -0.20 -13.80
N GLU A 123 9.76 -1.00 -13.12
CA GLU A 123 10.92 -1.66 -13.73
C GLU A 123 10.50 -2.50 -14.94
N GLY A 124 9.47 -3.35 -14.77
CA GLY A 124 8.94 -4.17 -15.85
C GLY A 124 8.42 -3.36 -17.03
N LYS A 125 7.75 -2.21 -16.80
CA LYS A 125 7.29 -1.32 -17.87
C LYS A 125 8.46 -0.65 -18.58
N GLN A 126 9.42 -0.11 -17.83
CA GLN A 126 10.56 0.64 -18.36
C GLN A 126 11.50 -0.24 -19.18
N THR A 127 11.72 -1.48 -18.74
CA THR A 127 12.60 -2.46 -19.42
C THR A 127 11.86 -3.31 -20.45
N ASN A 128 10.54 -3.13 -20.60
CA ASN A 128 9.67 -3.99 -21.40
C ASN A 128 9.78 -5.49 -21.03
N ASN A 129 10.11 -5.79 -19.76
CA ASN A 129 10.21 -7.15 -19.25
C ASN A 129 8.84 -7.69 -18.85
N ARG A 130 8.25 -8.48 -19.76
CA ARG A 130 6.91 -9.08 -19.56
C ARG A 130 6.86 -10.09 -18.42
N GLU A 131 7.98 -10.76 -18.11
CA GLU A 131 8.03 -11.72 -17.00
C GLU A 131 7.96 -11.00 -15.66
N THR A 132 8.73 -9.92 -15.50
CA THR A 132 8.66 -9.04 -14.32
C THR A 132 7.25 -8.47 -14.17
N LEU A 133 6.65 -7.94 -15.24
CA LEU A 133 5.28 -7.44 -15.20
C LEU A 133 4.29 -8.51 -14.73
N LYS A 134 4.36 -9.72 -15.31
CA LYS A 134 3.49 -10.83 -14.92
C LYS A 134 3.67 -11.21 -13.45
N ALA A 135 4.90 -11.29 -12.97
CA ALA A 135 5.20 -11.62 -11.58
C ALA A 135 4.61 -10.58 -10.61
N TYR A 136 4.81 -9.30 -10.87
CA TYR A 136 4.28 -8.24 -10.00
C TYR A 136 2.76 -8.10 -10.07
N LYS A 137 2.12 -8.42 -11.21
CA LYS A 137 0.65 -8.59 -11.28
C LYS A 137 0.17 -9.70 -10.35
N GLN A 138 0.84 -10.86 -10.35
CA GLN A 138 0.51 -11.97 -9.46
C GLN A 138 0.72 -11.62 -7.99
N ILE A 139 1.83 -10.96 -7.65
CA ILE A 139 2.10 -10.48 -6.29
C ILE A 139 1.04 -9.49 -5.83
N ALA A 140 0.61 -8.56 -6.69
CA ALA A 140 -0.47 -7.63 -6.37
C ALA A 140 -1.79 -8.37 -6.06
N GLY A 141 -2.14 -9.39 -6.86
CA GLY A 141 -3.30 -10.24 -6.60
C GLY A 141 -3.22 -10.96 -5.25
N MET A 142 -2.09 -11.60 -4.95
CA MET A 142 -1.86 -12.28 -3.67
C MET A 142 -1.96 -11.31 -2.47
N LEU A 143 -1.43 -10.09 -2.61
CA LEU A 143 -1.49 -9.08 -1.55
C LEU A 143 -2.93 -8.57 -1.34
N ILE A 144 -3.71 -8.41 -2.42
CA ILE A 144 -5.13 -8.08 -2.32
C ILE A 144 -5.87 -9.17 -1.53
N GLU A 145 -5.70 -10.44 -1.88
CA GLU A 145 -6.32 -11.55 -1.14
C GLU A 145 -5.88 -11.58 0.32
N MET A 146 -4.58 -11.39 0.57
CA MET A 146 -4.02 -11.45 1.91
C MET A 146 -4.55 -10.33 2.81
N ILE A 147 -4.62 -9.09 2.31
CA ILE A 147 -4.93 -7.90 3.09
C ILE A 147 -6.42 -7.59 3.11
N LEU A 148 -7.09 -7.63 1.95
CA LEU A 148 -8.50 -7.26 1.80
C LEU A 148 -9.44 -8.47 1.95
N LYS A 149 -8.89 -9.69 2.01
CA LYS A 149 -9.66 -10.94 2.16
C LYS A 149 -10.73 -11.11 1.08
N THR A 150 -10.46 -10.62 -0.14
CA THR A 150 -11.34 -10.73 -1.30
C THR A 150 -10.57 -11.16 -2.54
N ASP A 151 -11.26 -11.78 -3.50
CA ASP A 151 -10.69 -12.09 -4.81
C ASP A 151 -10.33 -10.76 -5.52
N PRO A 152 -9.10 -10.61 -6.05
CA PRO A 152 -8.68 -9.38 -6.73
C PRO A 152 -9.53 -9.06 -7.95
N ASN A 153 -10.23 -10.04 -8.52
CA ASN A 153 -11.18 -9.83 -9.60
C ASN A 153 -12.46 -9.09 -9.17
N ASN A 154 -12.76 -9.03 -7.88
CA ASN A 154 -13.89 -8.30 -7.32
C ASN A 154 -13.61 -6.80 -7.17
N ILE A 155 -12.36 -6.36 -7.33
CA ILE A 155 -11.99 -4.94 -7.22
C ILE A 155 -11.69 -4.39 -8.61
N ASN A 156 -12.29 -3.26 -8.98
CA ASN A 156 -12.05 -2.62 -10.26
C ASN A 156 -11.98 -1.10 -10.15
N VAL A 157 -11.40 -0.47 -11.17
CA VAL A 157 -11.47 0.97 -11.37
C VAL A 157 -12.47 1.27 -12.46
N SER A 158 -13.51 2.05 -12.15
CA SER A 158 -14.61 2.38 -13.06
C SER A 158 -15.03 3.83 -12.85
N GLY A 159 -15.08 4.60 -13.94
CA GLY A 159 -15.35 6.05 -13.88
C GLY A 159 -14.36 6.82 -12.97
N GLY A 160 -13.15 6.29 -12.78
CA GLY A 160 -12.15 6.84 -11.86
C GLY A 160 -12.35 6.45 -10.38
N ASN A 161 -13.39 5.70 -10.02
CA ASN A 161 -13.64 5.23 -8.65
C ASN A 161 -13.16 3.80 -8.45
N ILE A 162 -12.86 3.45 -7.21
CA ILE A 162 -12.59 2.07 -6.78
C ILE A 162 -13.92 1.43 -6.43
N GLU A 163 -14.25 0.32 -7.08
CA GLU A 163 -15.49 -0.42 -6.89
C GLU A 163 -15.19 -1.85 -6.43
N PHE A 164 -15.99 -2.34 -5.47
CA PHE A 164 -16.01 -3.72 -5.01
C PHE A 164 -17.30 -4.38 -5.53
N ARG A 165 -17.19 -5.60 -6.06
CA ARG A 165 -18.30 -6.42 -6.56
C ARG A 165 -18.61 -7.58 -5.64
#